data_AF-A0A9D6ZPH0-F1
#
_entry.id   AF-A0A9D6ZPH0-F1
#
_cell.length_a   1.000
_cell.length_b   1.000
_cell.length_c   1.000
_cell.angle_alpha   90.00
_cell.angle_beta   90.00
_cell.angle_gamma   90.00
#
_symmetry.space_group_name_H-M   'P 1'
#
loop_
_entity.id
_entity.type
_entity.pdbx_description
1 polymer ?
#
loop_
_entity_poly.entity_id
_entity_poly.type
_entity_poly.pdbx_seq_one_letter_code
_entity_poly.pdbx_strand_id
1 'polypeptide(L)'
;MRAALRGAILAAMFCLWAGSALAVAVGEPAPSIEGEDLTGERVSLESYLGKKAVLLKFGSIYCSTCVSSLEDIARLRKKFQPSELQVIGVNLDVYGLARVRKFYRGYSSLIDFPMIVDDKLAASRPYDIQSIPAHVVIDKGGFVRFVSTGATEKDIKTLEEAVAKVVRGESGAEKLAKELPLQVFLPQNFSKTYQDSIYVVGRTRPGNRVSLSLNGGSRQSLKTMRDYFYIRTPLALGSNYIELQAIDEKGRRVNQGVVLFRAPKIGVGIESPFPEYHFHMEKNEAPCRKCHELNPPAEKAQGFTAATRFCLGCHKELTGQRMVHGPIPVGGCSPCHRFESRPNRYQVVARGQELCFKCHEEKRKDLVRTYLHGPMSAGLCTICHNPHASSETFQLRRYGGDLCVMCHEGIKTVQRRKTVHRPVGEGACSKCHEPHSSERNDNFVKLPGDRLCLSCHGDFARKGHTHPVGVPPKMERKMKLSKEGNLVCLSCHEAHASEESKLLLKGGCSGCHS
;
A
#
# COMPACT_ATOMS: atom_id res chain seq x y z
N MET A 1 26.23 -62.71 32.03
CA MET A 1 25.74 -62.19 30.73
C MET A 1 24.84 -60.99 30.98
N ARG A 2 25.10 -59.88 30.27
CA ARG A 2 24.25 -58.68 30.05
C ARG A 2 24.02 -57.78 31.29
N ALA A 3 24.79 -56.72 31.51
CA ALA A 3 25.12 -55.52 30.71
C ALA A 3 24.09 -54.38 30.83
N ALA A 4 24.65 -53.20 31.11
CA ALA A 4 24.19 -51.84 30.79
C ALA A 4 23.07 -51.21 31.63
N LEU A 5 23.47 -50.49 32.69
CA LEU A 5 22.75 -49.30 33.19
C LEU A 5 23.70 -48.38 33.97
N ARG A 6 24.70 -47.82 33.27
CA ARG A 6 25.45 -46.62 33.71
C ARG A 6 25.83 -45.83 32.46
N GLY A 7 25.13 -44.73 32.21
CA GLY A 7 25.44 -43.83 31.10
C GLY A 7 24.46 -42.67 31.00
N ALA A 8 25.01 -41.45 31.17
CA ALA A 8 24.50 -40.17 30.70
C ALA A 8 23.26 -39.56 31.40
N ILE A 9 23.49 -38.84 32.51
CA ILE A 9 22.75 -37.59 32.80
C ILE A 9 23.74 -36.45 32.58
N LEU A 10 23.95 -36.09 31.31
CA LEU A 10 24.69 -34.89 30.89
C LEU A 10 24.36 -34.65 29.42
N ALA A 11 23.27 -33.90 29.17
CA ALA A 11 23.03 -33.04 28.01
C ALA A 11 21.52 -32.82 27.81
N ALA A 12 21.01 -31.69 28.30
CA ALA A 12 19.94 -30.93 27.65
C ALA A 12 19.75 -29.55 28.32
N MET A 13 20.84 -28.81 28.54
CA MET A 13 20.77 -27.34 28.53
C MET A 13 21.12 -26.87 27.12
N PHE A 14 20.24 -27.18 26.17
CA PHE A 14 20.32 -26.59 24.83
C PHE A 14 19.36 -25.41 24.79
N CYS A 15 19.95 -24.22 24.80
CA CYS A 15 19.43 -22.93 24.33
C CYS A 15 17.92 -22.86 24.03
N LEU A 16 17.15 -22.46 25.03
CA LEU A 16 15.94 -21.66 24.82
C LEU A 16 16.25 -20.19 25.14
N TRP A 17 17.22 -19.62 24.43
CA TRP A 17 17.16 -18.19 24.12
C TRP A 17 16.29 -18.04 22.88
N ALA A 18 14.99 -18.27 23.06
CA ALA A 18 13.99 -17.67 22.18
C ALA A 18 14.00 -16.18 22.50
N GLY A 19 15.01 -15.47 21.99
CA GLY A 19 15.08 -14.03 22.02
C GLY A 19 13.78 -13.51 21.41
N SER A 20 12.94 -12.95 22.26
CA SER A 20 11.76 -12.22 21.82
C SER A 20 12.25 -11.11 20.90
N ALA A 21 11.76 -11.08 19.66
CA ALA A 21 12.13 -10.09 18.66
C ALA A 21 11.77 -8.69 19.17
N LEU A 22 12.77 -8.00 19.73
CA LEU A 22 12.70 -6.64 20.23
C LEU A 22 13.23 -5.69 19.15
N ALA A 23 12.68 -4.47 19.12
CA ALA A 23 13.10 -3.39 18.25
C ALA A 23 14.63 -3.22 18.26
N VAL A 24 15.24 -2.99 17.08
CA VAL A 24 16.69 -2.83 16.94
C VAL A 24 17.22 -1.71 17.85
N ALA A 25 18.13 -2.07 18.76
CA ALA A 25 18.83 -1.11 19.59
C ALA A 25 20.23 -0.79 19.05
N VAL A 26 20.71 0.42 19.33
CA VAL A 26 22.09 0.79 19.01
C VAL A 26 23.04 -0.03 19.88
N GLY A 27 24.06 -0.63 19.27
CA GLY A 27 25.01 -1.54 19.90
C GLY A 27 24.74 -3.02 19.61
N GLU A 28 23.53 -3.37 19.16
CA GLU A 28 23.16 -4.75 18.84
C GLU A 28 23.59 -5.16 17.43
N PRO A 29 23.75 -6.48 17.16
CA PRO A 29 23.89 -6.98 15.80
C PRO A 29 22.68 -6.57 14.94
N ALA A 30 22.95 -6.11 13.72
CA ALA A 30 21.90 -5.79 12.77
C ALA A 30 21.16 -7.08 12.36
N PRO A 31 19.81 -7.14 12.46
CA PRO A 31 19.05 -8.27 11.95
C PRO A 31 19.33 -8.51 10.47
N SER A 32 19.35 -9.78 10.06
CA SER A 32 19.53 -10.13 8.65
C SER A 32 18.42 -9.54 7.79
N ILE A 33 18.77 -9.01 6.62
CA ILE A 33 17.80 -8.65 5.58
C ILE A 33 18.16 -9.31 4.27
N GLU A 34 17.14 -9.82 3.59
CA GLU A 34 17.24 -10.32 2.22
C GLU A 34 15.98 -9.95 1.43
N GLY A 35 16.16 -9.77 0.12
CA GLY A 35 15.04 -9.54 -0.78
C GLY A 35 15.47 -9.28 -2.21
N GLU A 36 14.49 -9.17 -3.10
CA GLU A 36 14.70 -8.78 -4.49
C GLU A 36 14.62 -7.26 -4.62
N ASP A 37 15.53 -6.71 -5.42
CA ASP A 37 15.53 -5.28 -5.72
C ASP A 37 14.63 -4.89 -6.91
N LEU A 38 14.69 -3.64 -7.34
CA LEU A 38 13.91 -3.13 -8.47
C LEU A 38 14.26 -3.80 -9.82
N THR A 39 15.46 -4.35 -9.94
CA THR A 39 15.94 -5.08 -11.13
C THR A 39 15.63 -6.57 -11.06
N GLY A 40 15.29 -7.08 -9.88
CA GLY A 40 15.07 -8.50 -9.59
C GLY A 40 16.32 -9.21 -9.10
N GLU A 41 17.42 -8.48 -8.86
CA GLU A 41 18.62 -9.03 -8.25
C GLU A 41 18.39 -9.29 -6.76
N ARG A 42 18.94 -10.39 -6.26
CA ARG A 42 18.88 -10.75 -4.84
C ARG A 42 19.91 -9.92 -4.07
N VAL A 43 19.44 -9.23 -3.04
CA VAL A 43 20.26 -8.41 -2.14
C VAL A 43 20.20 -9.03 -0.75
N SER A 44 21.35 -9.11 -0.08
CA SER A 44 21.44 -9.50 1.32
C SER A 44 22.41 -8.58 2.06
N LEU A 45 22.08 -8.23 3.30
CA LEU A 45 22.94 -7.38 4.15
C LEU A 45 24.30 -8.04 4.42
N GLU A 46 24.28 -9.35 4.66
CA GLU A 46 25.44 -10.18 4.97
C GLU A 46 26.52 -10.11 3.89
N SER A 47 26.12 -9.84 2.63
CA SER A 47 27.04 -9.69 1.51
C SER A 47 27.99 -8.50 1.64
N TYR A 48 27.64 -7.52 2.48
CA TYR A 48 28.39 -6.28 2.69
C TYR A 48 29.08 -6.20 4.05
N LEU A 49 28.61 -6.96 5.05
CA LEU A 49 29.25 -7.05 6.36
C LEU A 49 30.69 -7.57 6.23
N GLY A 50 31.58 -7.10 7.10
CA GLY A 50 33.02 -7.34 7.06
C GLY A 50 33.78 -6.55 5.98
N LYS A 51 33.09 -5.94 5.00
CA LYS A 51 33.71 -5.24 3.87
C LYS A 51 33.58 -3.72 3.98
N LYS A 52 32.38 -3.23 4.25
CA LYS A 52 32.05 -1.79 4.27
C LYS A 52 30.92 -1.47 5.23
N ALA A 53 30.79 -0.20 5.63
CA ALA A 53 29.65 0.25 6.42
C ALA A 53 28.38 0.19 5.58
N VAL A 54 27.22 0.03 6.21
CA VAL A 54 25.93 -0.08 5.53
C VAL A 54 24.96 0.97 6.07
N LEU A 55 24.31 1.70 5.17
CA LEU A 55 23.18 2.57 5.45
C LEU A 55 21.91 1.92 4.89
N LEU A 56 21.02 1.48 5.79
CA LEU A 56 19.68 1.05 5.43
C LEU A 56 18.76 2.27 5.39
N LYS A 57 17.98 2.42 4.33
CA LYS A 57 16.98 3.49 4.15
C LYS A 57 15.59 2.89 3.94
N PHE A 58 14.70 3.06 4.90
CA PHE A 58 13.33 2.57 4.84
C PHE A 58 12.37 3.66 4.33
N GLY A 59 11.43 3.32 3.45
CA GLY A 59 10.43 4.29 2.96
C GLY A 59 9.33 3.70 2.09
N SER A 60 8.44 4.56 1.59
CA SER A 60 7.31 4.20 0.73
C SER A 60 7.17 5.23 -0.41
N ILE A 61 6.63 4.80 -1.55
CA ILE A 61 6.31 5.70 -2.68
C ILE A 61 5.12 6.63 -2.39
N TYR A 62 4.33 6.34 -1.35
CA TYR A 62 3.20 7.17 -0.92
C TYR A 62 3.60 8.22 0.14
N CYS A 63 4.84 8.16 0.63
CA CYS A 63 5.40 9.07 1.63
C CYS A 63 6.18 10.20 0.93
N SER A 64 5.62 11.40 0.91
CA SER A 64 6.21 12.57 0.22
C SER A 64 7.63 12.88 0.70
N THR A 65 7.86 12.83 2.01
CA THR A 65 9.18 13.05 2.63
C THR A 65 10.19 11.97 2.27
N CYS A 66 9.75 10.71 2.13
CA CYS A 66 10.59 9.59 1.73
C CYS A 66 11.05 9.68 0.28
N VAL A 67 10.24 10.34 -0.56
CA VAL A 67 10.51 10.59 -1.97
C VAL A 67 11.42 11.80 -2.12
N SER A 68 11.12 12.91 -1.44
CA SER A 68 11.96 14.11 -1.49
C SER A 68 13.37 13.84 -0.95
N SER A 69 13.51 12.97 0.06
CA SER A 69 14.81 12.63 0.64
C SER A 69 15.69 11.74 -0.24
N LEU A 70 15.20 11.24 -1.38
CA LEU A 70 16.01 10.43 -2.29
C LEU A 70 17.23 11.21 -2.80
N GLU A 71 17.05 12.51 -3.08
CA GLU A 71 18.14 13.37 -3.53
C GLU A 71 19.19 13.57 -2.42
N ASP A 72 18.75 13.76 -1.18
CA ASP A 72 19.63 13.90 -0.03
C ASP A 72 20.50 12.66 0.18
N ILE A 73 19.89 11.47 0.10
CA ILE A 73 20.60 10.19 0.24
C ILE A 73 21.58 9.95 -0.92
N ALA A 74 21.20 10.32 -2.15
CA ALA A 74 22.09 10.25 -3.30
C ALA A 74 23.31 11.18 -3.12
N ARG A 75 23.11 12.40 -2.61
CA ARG A 75 24.21 13.34 -2.29
C ARG A 75 25.09 12.81 -1.17
N LEU A 76 24.52 12.29 -0.09
CA LEU A 76 25.27 11.68 1.01
C LEU A 76 26.15 10.54 0.51
N ARG A 77 25.60 9.61 -0.27
CA ARG A 77 26.34 8.47 -0.83
C ARG A 77 27.57 8.93 -1.61
N LYS A 78 27.43 9.95 -2.46
CA LYS A 78 28.52 10.48 -3.30
C LYS A 78 29.70 11.06 -2.51
N LYS A 79 29.55 11.32 -1.21
CA LYS A 79 30.64 11.79 -0.33
C LYS A 79 31.60 10.67 0.09
N PHE A 80 31.25 9.41 -0.14
CA PHE A 80 32.03 8.24 0.29
C PHE A 80 32.41 7.37 -0.91
N GLN A 81 33.53 6.65 -0.81
CA GLN A 81 33.91 5.70 -1.84
C GLN A 81 32.97 4.47 -1.82
N PRO A 82 32.72 3.80 -2.96
CA PRO A 82 31.92 2.57 -3.01
C PRO A 82 32.46 1.41 -2.14
N SER A 83 33.75 1.46 -1.80
CA SER A 83 34.46 0.55 -0.90
C SER A 83 34.24 0.87 0.59
N GLU A 84 33.77 2.07 0.92
CA GLU A 84 33.60 2.54 2.30
C GLU A 84 32.16 2.41 2.81
N LEU A 85 31.19 2.70 1.93
CA LEU A 85 29.76 2.74 2.26
C LEU A 85 28.92 2.01 1.22
N GLN A 86 28.01 1.17 1.68
CA GLN A 86 26.89 0.64 0.90
C GLN A 86 25.59 1.27 1.39
N VAL A 87 24.77 1.78 0.46
CA VAL A 87 23.37 2.14 0.76
C VAL A 87 22.48 0.98 0.31
N ILE A 88 21.49 0.60 1.12
CA ILE A 88 20.43 -0.34 0.75
C ILE A 88 19.09 0.33 1.04
N GLY A 89 18.28 0.52 0.00
CA GLY A 89 16.91 0.97 0.16
C GLY A 89 15.99 -0.20 0.50
N VAL A 90 15.03 0.01 1.38
CA VAL A 90 13.97 -0.94 1.72
C VAL A 90 12.63 -0.24 1.55
N ASN A 91 11.91 -0.60 0.50
CA ASN A 91 10.58 -0.10 0.21
C ASN A 91 9.53 -0.93 0.97
N LEU A 92 8.63 -0.27 1.69
CA LEU A 92 7.62 -0.90 2.57
C LEU A 92 6.26 -1.13 1.88
N ASP A 93 6.15 -0.89 0.57
CA ASP A 93 4.87 -0.97 -0.13
C ASP A 93 4.49 -2.42 -0.41
N VAL A 94 3.55 -2.94 0.40
CA VAL A 94 3.07 -4.33 0.32
C VAL A 94 2.12 -4.60 -0.85
N TYR A 95 1.71 -3.57 -1.60
CA TYR A 95 0.87 -3.71 -2.79
C TYR A 95 1.44 -2.87 -3.93
N GLY A 96 1.13 -3.27 -5.16
CA GLY A 96 1.46 -2.45 -6.32
C GLY A 96 2.93 -2.49 -6.72
N LEU A 97 3.56 -3.67 -6.68
CA LEU A 97 4.95 -3.86 -7.13
C LEU A 97 5.21 -3.24 -8.52
N ALA A 98 4.25 -3.37 -9.43
CA ALA A 98 4.19 -2.69 -10.72
C ALA A 98 4.36 -1.17 -10.60
N ARG A 99 3.54 -0.55 -9.75
CA ARG A 99 3.51 0.89 -9.48
C ARG A 99 4.80 1.33 -8.79
N VAL A 100 5.30 0.57 -7.82
CA VAL A 100 6.58 0.81 -7.13
C VAL A 100 7.74 0.82 -8.13
N ARG A 101 7.86 -0.23 -8.95
CA ARG A 101 8.90 -0.31 -9.99
C ARG A 101 8.78 0.81 -11.02
N LYS A 102 7.56 1.15 -11.44
CA LYS A 102 7.33 2.26 -12.39
C LYS A 102 7.67 3.61 -11.76
N PHE A 103 7.33 3.81 -10.49
CA PHE A 103 7.61 5.02 -9.76
C PHE A 103 9.11 5.25 -9.64
N TYR A 104 9.86 4.26 -9.12
CA TYR A 104 11.30 4.40 -8.93
C TYR A 104 12.09 4.46 -10.24
N ARG A 105 11.56 3.95 -11.36
CA ARG A 105 12.13 4.21 -12.69
C ARG A 105 12.21 5.71 -13.03
N GLY A 106 11.27 6.53 -12.54
CA GLY A 106 11.33 7.99 -12.68
C GLY A 106 12.42 8.66 -11.84
N TYR A 107 13.00 7.94 -10.87
CA TYR A 107 14.05 8.40 -9.96
C TYR A 107 15.36 7.62 -10.15
N SER A 108 15.54 6.94 -11.29
CA SER A 108 16.69 6.06 -11.51
C SER A 108 18.04 6.78 -11.44
N SER A 109 18.09 8.08 -11.71
CA SER A 109 19.30 8.91 -11.57
C SER A 109 19.70 9.18 -10.12
N LEU A 110 18.78 9.00 -9.16
CA LEU A 110 19.01 9.19 -7.72
C LEU A 110 19.17 7.85 -6.98
N ILE A 111 18.81 6.74 -7.61
CA ILE A 111 18.84 5.40 -7.01
C ILE A 111 19.88 4.57 -7.76
N ASP A 112 21.14 4.78 -7.40
CA ASP A 112 22.29 3.99 -7.87
C ASP A 112 22.64 2.85 -6.89
N PHE A 113 21.77 2.59 -5.90
CA PHE A 113 21.88 1.54 -4.89
C PHE A 113 20.77 0.50 -5.04
N PRO A 114 20.98 -0.74 -4.54
CA PRO A 114 19.92 -1.72 -4.47
C PRO A 114 18.75 -1.20 -3.61
N MET A 115 17.54 -1.37 -4.13
CA MET A 115 16.29 -0.97 -3.48
C MET A 115 15.39 -2.21 -3.37
N ILE A 116 15.43 -2.87 -2.21
CA ILE A 116 14.61 -4.04 -1.89
C ILE A 116 13.14 -3.62 -1.86
N VAL A 117 12.26 -4.38 -2.52
CA VAL A 117 10.82 -4.20 -2.39
C VAL A 117 10.28 -5.19 -1.36
N ASP A 118 10.11 -4.74 -0.12
CA ASP A 118 9.74 -5.57 1.04
C ASP A 118 8.22 -5.76 1.15
N ASP A 119 7.65 -6.40 0.14
CA ASP A 119 6.20 -6.48 -0.01
C ASP A 119 5.50 -7.50 0.91
N LYS A 120 6.30 -8.19 1.74
CA LYS A 120 5.87 -9.06 2.85
C LYS A 120 6.26 -8.48 4.23
N LEU A 121 6.92 -7.33 4.25
CA LEU A 121 7.51 -6.72 5.44
C LEU A 121 8.55 -7.61 6.16
N ALA A 122 9.11 -8.60 5.48
CA ALA A 122 10.04 -9.55 6.08
C ALA A 122 11.40 -8.90 6.42
N ALA A 123 11.89 -8.01 5.55
CA ALA A 123 13.16 -7.31 5.75
C ALA A 123 13.05 -6.16 6.78
N SER A 124 11.89 -5.51 6.84
CA SER A 124 11.66 -4.34 7.70
C SER A 124 11.15 -4.68 9.10
N ARG A 125 10.39 -5.77 9.27
CA ARG A 125 9.83 -6.16 10.57
C ARG A 125 10.86 -6.31 11.68
N PRO A 126 12.00 -6.99 11.48
CA PRO A 126 12.99 -7.15 12.55
C PRO A 126 13.56 -5.82 13.07
N TYR A 127 13.51 -4.77 12.26
CA TYR A 127 13.99 -3.44 12.62
C TYR A 127 12.94 -2.58 13.33
N ASP A 128 11.70 -3.07 13.45
CA ASP A 128 10.57 -2.38 14.08
C ASP A 128 10.42 -0.91 13.63
N ILE A 129 10.45 -0.68 12.31
CA ILE A 129 10.38 0.67 11.74
C ILE A 129 8.98 1.26 11.93
N GLN A 130 8.82 2.05 12.99
CA GLN A 130 7.55 2.70 13.34
C GLN A 130 7.31 4.03 12.58
N SER A 131 8.33 4.59 11.93
CA SER A 131 8.26 5.87 11.22
C SER A 131 9.08 5.82 9.94
N ILE A 132 8.60 6.46 8.87
CA ILE A 132 9.35 6.63 7.62
C ILE A 132 9.44 8.11 7.21
N PRO A 133 10.54 8.53 6.55
CA PRO A 133 11.72 7.73 6.25
C PRO A 133 12.51 7.39 7.52
N ALA A 134 13.09 6.19 7.57
CA ALA A 134 13.98 5.77 8.64
C ALA A 134 15.32 5.33 8.09
N HIS A 135 16.34 5.49 8.92
CA HIS A 135 17.73 5.20 8.58
C HIS A 135 18.37 4.37 9.68
N VAL A 136 19.09 3.33 9.29
CA VAL A 136 19.90 2.52 10.20
C VAL A 136 21.31 2.48 9.65
N VAL A 137 22.29 2.93 10.44
CA VAL A 137 23.70 2.90 10.08
C VAL A 137 24.36 1.75 10.83
N ILE A 138 24.99 0.87 10.07
CA ILE A 138 25.61 -0.37 10.51
C ILE A 138 27.10 -0.27 10.20
N ASP A 139 27.94 -0.61 11.16
CA ASP A 139 29.38 -0.64 10.94
C ASP A 139 29.83 -1.87 10.14
N LYS A 140 31.14 -1.90 9.80
CA LYS A 140 31.74 -3.04 9.10
C LYS A 140 31.61 -4.36 9.87
N GLY A 141 31.50 -4.32 11.20
CA GLY A 141 31.34 -5.50 12.05
C GLY A 141 29.91 -6.05 12.07
N GLY A 142 28.95 -5.37 11.44
CA GLY A 142 27.55 -5.78 11.44
C GLY A 142 26.74 -5.30 12.64
N PHE A 143 27.26 -4.34 13.41
CA PHE A 143 26.56 -3.78 14.56
C PHE A 143 25.88 -2.47 14.21
N VAL A 144 24.68 -2.27 14.75
CA VAL A 144 23.93 -1.03 14.61
C VAL A 144 24.63 0.06 15.43
N ARG A 145 24.99 1.16 14.78
CA ARG A 145 25.66 2.31 15.41
C ARG A 145 24.81 3.57 15.46
N PHE A 146 23.77 3.64 14.64
CA PHE A 146 22.87 4.78 14.62
C PHE A 146 21.52 4.41 14.03
N VAL A 147 20.45 4.92 14.62
CA VAL A 147 19.08 4.81 14.10
C VAL A 147 18.47 6.21 14.10
N SER A 148 17.86 6.61 13.00
CA SER A 148 17.15 7.89 12.91
C SER A 148 15.89 7.80 12.06
N THR A 149 15.02 8.81 12.20
CA THR A 149 13.80 8.96 11.41
C THR A 149 13.67 10.41 10.94
N GLY A 150 12.94 10.62 9.85
CA GLY A 150 12.73 11.94 9.27
C GLY A 150 13.81 12.31 8.25
N ALA A 151 13.58 13.42 7.56
CA ALA A 151 14.44 13.91 6.47
C ALA A 151 14.40 15.44 6.37
N THR A 152 14.36 16.14 7.51
CA THR A 152 14.62 17.60 7.48
C THR A 152 16.10 17.85 7.19
N GLU A 153 16.46 19.07 6.76
CA GLU A 153 17.87 19.45 6.54
C GLU A 153 18.76 19.12 7.76
N LYS A 154 18.25 19.37 8.97
CA LYS A 154 18.94 19.01 10.21
C LYS A 154 19.10 17.50 10.37
N ASP A 155 18.06 16.73 10.05
CA ASP A 155 18.11 15.26 10.18
C ASP A 155 19.11 14.65 9.19
N ILE A 156 19.14 15.15 7.95
CA ILE A 156 20.10 14.74 6.93
C ILE A 156 21.53 15.08 7.38
N LYS A 157 21.78 16.28 7.89
CA LYS A 157 23.11 16.64 8.41
C LYS A 157 23.56 15.73 9.55
N THR A 158 22.67 15.42 10.49
CA THR A 158 22.98 14.48 11.58
C THR A 158 23.25 13.06 11.05
N LEU A 159 22.48 12.61 10.05
CA LEU A 159 22.71 11.32 9.39
C LEU A 159 24.07 11.28 8.69
N GLU A 160 24.44 12.34 7.96
CA GLU A 160 25.75 12.46 7.31
C GLU A 160 26.90 12.38 8.31
N GLU A 161 26.79 13.11 9.43
CA GLU A 161 27.79 13.06 10.52
C GLU A 161 27.90 11.65 11.12
N ALA A 162 26.76 10.99 11.39
CA ALA A 162 26.75 9.63 11.92
C ALA A 162 27.38 8.62 10.94
N VAL A 163 27.02 8.67 9.66
CA VAL A 163 27.63 7.82 8.63
C VAL A 163 29.13 8.06 8.53
N ALA A 164 29.56 9.32 8.54
CA ALA A 164 30.98 9.66 8.47
C ALA A 164 31.78 9.09 9.65
N LYS A 165 31.24 9.17 10.87
CA LYS A 165 31.85 8.55 12.07
C LYS A 165 31.95 7.03 11.92
N VAL A 166 30.86 6.38 11.53
CA VAL A 166 30.79 4.91 11.42
C VAL A 166 31.74 4.40 10.32
N VAL A 167 31.81 5.08 9.18
CA VAL A 167 32.75 4.76 8.09
C VAL A 167 34.20 4.86 8.56
N ARG A 168 34.55 5.87 9.37
CA ARG A 168 35.88 6.06 9.95
C ARG A 168 36.18 5.16 11.16
N GLY A 169 35.21 4.38 11.64
CA GLY A 169 35.36 3.54 12.83
C GLY A 169 35.35 4.31 14.15
N GLU A 170 34.83 5.54 14.16
CA GLU A 170 34.73 6.38 15.34
C GLU A 170 33.53 5.98 16.23
N SER A 171 33.75 5.93 17.53
CA SER A 171 32.67 5.79 18.53
C SER A 171 31.83 7.08 18.69
N GLY A 172 30.65 6.99 19.30
CA GLY A 172 29.84 8.17 19.61
C GLY A 172 28.90 8.62 18.50
N ALA A 173 28.60 7.74 17.54
CA ALA A 173 27.52 7.96 16.57
C ALA A 173 26.15 7.89 17.25
N GLU A 174 26.00 7.03 18.25
CA GLU A 174 24.80 6.85 19.06
C GLU A 174 24.39 8.14 19.80
N LYS A 175 25.37 8.95 20.20
CA LYS A 175 25.14 10.24 20.88
C LYS A 175 24.54 11.31 19.97
N LEU A 176 24.60 11.11 18.66
CA LEU A 176 23.95 11.97 17.66
C LEU A 176 22.45 11.65 17.54
N ALA A 177 22.00 10.50 18.05
CA ALA A 177 20.62 10.09 17.94
C ALA A 177 19.75 11.03 18.79
N LYS A 178 18.76 11.66 18.16
CA LYS A 178 17.75 12.40 18.90
C LYS A 178 16.86 11.39 19.61
N GLU A 179 16.48 11.67 20.85
CA GLU A 179 15.23 11.10 21.38
C GLU A 179 14.12 11.40 20.39
N LEU A 180 13.40 10.35 19.95
CA LEU A 180 12.27 10.50 19.04
C LEU A 180 11.25 11.41 19.71
N PRO A 181 11.08 12.66 19.23
CA PRO A 181 10.22 13.63 19.90
C PRO A 181 8.74 13.29 19.75
N LEU A 182 8.42 12.29 18.92
CA LEU A 182 7.11 11.71 18.68
C LEU A 182 7.30 10.19 18.56
N GLN A 183 6.57 9.43 19.39
CA GLN A 183 6.51 7.98 19.35
C GLN A 183 5.06 7.58 19.07
N VAL A 184 4.86 6.57 18.23
CA VAL A 184 3.53 6.02 17.93
C VAL A 184 3.55 4.56 18.33
N PHE A 185 2.51 4.15 19.05
CA PHE A 185 2.34 2.78 19.50
C PHE A 185 1.34 2.10 18.59
N LEU A 186 1.83 1.13 17.81
CA LEU A 186 1.01 0.21 17.04
C LEU A 186 1.23 -1.20 17.58
N PRO A 187 0.20 -2.08 17.56
CA PRO A 187 0.43 -3.48 17.85
C PRO A 187 1.45 -4.08 16.88
N GLN A 188 2.27 -5.02 17.36
CA GLN A 188 3.21 -5.72 16.50
C GLN A 188 2.46 -6.38 15.32
N ASN A 189 3.03 -6.28 14.12
CA ASN A 189 2.45 -6.80 12.86
C ASN A 189 1.11 -6.16 12.43
N PHE A 190 0.76 -4.98 12.95
CA PHE A 190 -0.49 -4.29 12.59
C PHE A 190 -0.38 -3.51 11.27
N SER A 191 -0.29 -4.23 10.14
CA SER A 191 -0.31 -3.66 8.78
C SER A 191 -1.65 -3.87 8.05
N LYS A 192 -2.54 -4.69 8.62
CA LYS A 192 -3.88 -5.01 8.10
C LYS A 192 -4.91 -4.96 9.23
N THR A 193 -6.09 -4.44 8.95
CA THR A 193 -7.24 -4.46 9.85
C THR A 193 -8.53 -4.70 9.06
N TYR A 194 -9.56 -5.23 9.73
CA TYR A 194 -10.93 -5.24 9.22
C TYR A 194 -11.77 -4.10 9.83
N GLN A 195 -11.21 -3.38 10.79
CA GLN A 195 -11.88 -2.30 11.51
C GLN A 195 -12.04 -1.09 10.60
N ASP A 196 -13.16 -0.40 10.73
CA ASP A 196 -13.47 0.83 10.00
C ASP A 196 -12.76 2.06 10.55
N SER A 197 -12.15 1.93 11.72
CA SER A 197 -11.44 2.97 12.44
C SER A 197 -10.44 2.33 13.40
N ILE A 198 -9.38 3.05 13.70
CA ILE A 198 -8.40 2.68 14.72
C ILE A 198 -8.18 3.84 15.67
N TYR A 199 -7.65 3.56 16.85
CA TYR A 199 -7.05 4.59 17.70
C TYR A 199 -5.56 4.62 17.45
N VAL A 200 -5.05 5.74 16.97
CA VAL A 200 -3.62 5.98 16.86
C VAL A 200 -3.16 6.57 18.17
N VAL A 201 -2.40 5.80 18.94
CA VAL A 201 -1.89 6.18 20.25
C VAL A 201 -0.42 6.53 20.12
N GLY A 202 0.04 7.55 20.84
CA GLY A 202 1.45 7.90 20.83
C GLY A 202 1.85 8.79 22.00
N ARG A 203 3.13 9.12 22.03
CA ARG A 203 3.78 9.95 23.05
C ARG A 203 4.59 11.06 22.40
N THR A 204 4.60 12.25 22.99
CA THR A 204 5.44 13.39 22.59
C THR A 204 5.66 14.31 23.81
N ARG A 205 6.45 15.38 23.67
CA ARG A 205 6.71 16.28 24.80
C ARG A 205 5.43 16.96 25.30
N PRO A 206 5.30 17.20 26.62
CA PRO A 206 4.18 17.96 27.17
C PRO A 206 4.01 19.33 26.50
N GLY A 207 2.77 19.72 26.23
CA GLY A 207 2.44 20.99 25.60
C GLY A 207 2.49 20.99 24.06
N ASN A 208 3.06 19.95 23.43
CA ASN A 208 3.06 19.84 21.97
C ASN A 208 1.64 19.71 21.40
N ARG A 209 1.42 20.32 20.23
CA ARG A 209 0.20 20.11 19.43
C ARG A 209 0.44 19.00 18.43
N VAL A 210 -0.40 17.98 18.42
CA VAL A 210 -0.34 16.87 17.48
C VAL A 210 -1.42 17.05 16.42
N SER A 211 -1.08 16.87 15.15
CA SER A 211 -2.04 16.79 14.05
C SER A 211 -1.88 15.50 13.28
N LEU A 212 -2.97 14.88 12.86
CA LEU A 212 -3.01 13.67 12.04
C LEU A 212 -3.66 14.02 10.70
N SER A 213 -3.01 13.65 9.60
CA SER A 213 -3.51 13.73 8.23
C SER A 213 -3.72 12.31 7.71
N LEU A 214 -4.90 12.02 7.17
CA LEU A 214 -5.22 10.74 6.54
C LEU A 214 -5.27 10.91 5.02
N ASN A 215 -4.46 10.12 4.31
CA ASN A 215 -4.37 10.09 2.84
C ASN A 215 -4.16 11.48 2.21
N GLY A 216 -3.49 12.40 2.93
CA GLY A 216 -3.26 13.78 2.47
C GLY A 216 -4.50 14.68 2.49
N GLY A 217 -5.62 14.22 3.05
CA GLY A 217 -6.90 14.95 3.09
C GLY A 217 -7.34 15.29 4.51
N SER A 218 -7.98 14.34 5.20
CA SER A 218 -8.64 14.58 6.50
C SER A 218 -7.62 14.93 7.55
N ARG A 219 -7.75 16.10 8.18
CA ARG A 219 -6.81 16.57 9.21
C ARG A 219 -7.49 16.76 10.55
N GLN A 220 -7.04 16.00 11.55
CA GLN A 220 -7.43 16.17 12.95
C GLN A 220 -6.28 16.80 13.72
N SER A 221 -6.55 17.60 14.75
CA SER A 221 -5.50 18.21 15.60
C SER A 221 -5.95 18.27 17.05
N LEU A 222 -5.04 17.99 17.99
CA LEU A 222 -5.29 18.06 19.42
C LEU A 222 -4.04 18.44 20.20
N LYS A 223 -4.22 18.81 21.47
CA LYS A 223 -3.11 19.00 22.43
C LYS A 223 -2.90 17.71 23.21
N THR A 224 -1.66 17.42 23.57
CA THR A 224 -1.32 16.23 24.36
C THR A 224 -1.92 16.29 25.76
N MET A 225 -2.25 15.11 26.31
CA MET A 225 -2.58 14.94 27.71
C MET A 225 -1.35 14.44 28.44
N ARG A 226 -0.72 15.31 29.25
CA ARG A 226 0.66 15.12 29.71
C ARG A 226 1.58 14.93 28.49
N ASP A 227 2.17 13.77 28.33
CA ASP A 227 3.01 13.38 27.21
C ASP A 227 2.31 12.46 26.20
N TYR A 228 1.06 12.05 26.43
CA TYR A 228 0.34 11.11 25.55
C TYR A 228 -0.69 11.78 24.64
N PHE A 229 -0.97 11.13 23.52
CA PHE A 229 -2.12 11.43 22.66
C PHE A 229 -2.79 10.16 22.15
N TYR A 230 -4.08 10.28 21.82
CA TYR A 230 -4.77 9.30 21.00
C TYR A 230 -5.72 9.99 20.03
N ILE A 231 -5.75 9.54 18.78
CA ILE A 231 -6.61 10.08 17.73
C ILE A 231 -7.42 8.92 17.13
N ARG A 232 -8.76 9.04 17.15
CA ARG A 232 -9.61 8.09 16.44
C ARG A 232 -9.54 8.39 14.94
N THR A 233 -9.02 7.44 14.18
CA THR A 233 -8.77 7.59 12.75
C THR A 233 -9.69 6.66 11.97
N PRO A 234 -10.78 7.17 11.36
CA PRO A 234 -11.61 6.38 10.46
C PRO A 234 -10.79 5.99 9.23
N LEU A 235 -10.87 4.75 8.81
CA LEU A 235 -10.12 4.17 7.71
C LEU A 235 -11.04 3.95 6.51
N ALA A 236 -10.60 4.36 5.33
CA ALA A 236 -11.21 3.93 4.08
C ALA A 236 -10.90 2.45 3.82
N LEU A 237 -11.77 1.74 3.10
CA LEU A 237 -11.40 0.45 2.51
C LEU A 237 -10.15 0.62 1.63
N GLY A 238 -9.20 -0.30 1.74
CA GLY A 238 -7.90 -0.19 1.10
C GLY A 238 -6.80 0.35 2.02
N SER A 239 -5.69 0.81 1.46
CA SER A 239 -4.63 1.42 2.28
C SER A 239 -4.98 2.82 2.74
N ASN A 240 -4.51 3.11 3.94
CA ASN A 240 -4.64 4.35 4.65
C ASN A 240 -3.24 4.79 5.05
N TYR A 241 -2.77 5.89 4.49
CA TYR A 241 -1.56 6.57 4.94
C TYR A 241 -1.94 7.58 6.01
N ILE A 242 -1.43 7.38 7.21
CA ILE A 242 -1.64 8.21 8.38
C ILE A 242 -0.36 8.98 8.63
N GLU A 243 -0.39 10.29 8.41
CA GLU A 243 0.72 11.18 8.72
C GLU A 243 0.43 11.94 10.00
N LEU A 244 1.22 11.70 11.04
CA LEU A 244 1.22 12.45 12.28
C LEU A 244 2.25 13.57 12.21
N GLN A 245 1.93 14.71 12.81
CA GLN A 245 2.81 15.86 12.94
C GLN A 245 2.70 16.41 14.36
N ALA A 246 3.79 16.36 15.13
CA ALA A 246 3.92 17.07 16.40
C ALA A 246 4.57 18.43 16.18
N ILE A 247 3.98 19.47 16.77
CA ILE A 247 4.45 20.85 16.70
C ILE A 247 4.71 21.33 18.14
N ASP A 248 5.91 21.82 18.41
CA ASP A 248 6.22 22.39 19.71
C ASP A 248 5.81 23.86 19.84
N GLU A 249 5.96 24.43 21.03
CA GLU A 249 5.60 25.84 21.32
C GLU A 249 6.40 26.85 20.49
N LYS A 250 7.56 26.46 19.97
CA LYS A 250 8.42 27.29 19.12
C LYS A 250 8.11 27.10 17.63
N GLY A 251 7.07 26.34 17.29
CA GLY A 251 6.64 26.07 15.91
C GLY A 251 7.46 25.03 15.15
N ARG A 252 8.41 24.34 15.82
CA ARG A 252 9.21 23.28 15.19
C ARG A 252 8.34 22.04 15.00
N ARG A 253 8.45 21.40 13.84
CA ARG A 253 7.57 20.30 13.42
C ARG A 253 8.34 19.00 13.29
N VAL A 254 7.68 17.90 13.68
CA VAL A 254 8.18 16.53 13.56
C VAL A 254 7.06 15.71 12.91
N ASN A 255 7.36 14.99 11.84
CA ASN A 255 6.38 14.16 11.14
C ASN A 255 6.68 12.67 11.29
N GLN A 256 5.63 11.85 11.31
CA GLN A 256 5.71 10.39 11.33
C GLN A 256 4.58 9.80 10.47
N GLY A 257 4.94 8.99 9.46
CA GLY A 257 4.00 8.31 8.57
C GLY A 257 3.80 6.85 8.94
N VAL A 258 2.55 6.38 8.91
CA VAL A 258 2.13 4.98 9.11
C VAL A 258 1.24 4.56 7.95
N VAL A 259 1.49 3.37 7.37
CA VAL A 259 0.60 2.79 6.34
C VAL A 259 -0.16 1.62 6.94
N LEU A 260 -1.50 1.65 6.87
CA LEU A 260 -2.37 0.57 7.32
C LEU A 260 -3.38 0.18 6.25
N PHE A 261 -3.55 -1.12 6.02
CA PHE A 261 -4.54 -1.63 5.08
C PHE A 261 -5.84 -2.05 5.76
N ARG A 262 -6.98 -1.46 5.38
CA ARG A 262 -8.31 -1.94 5.76
C ARG A 262 -8.85 -2.88 4.69
N ALA A 263 -8.97 -4.16 5.01
CA ALA A 263 -9.52 -5.15 4.09
C ALA A 263 -11.06 -5.10 4.04
N PRO A 264 -11.68 -5.30 2.86
CA PRO A 264 -13.12 -5.53 2.79
C PRO A 264 -13.45 -6.90 3.39
N LYS A 265 -14.55 -6.99 4.16
CA LYS A 265 -15.16 -8.27 4.52
C LYS A 265 -16.00 -8.72 3.31
N ILE A 266 -15.71 -9.87 2.72
CA ILE A 266 -16.46 -10.43 1.58
C ILE A 266 -16.94 -11.83 1.96
N GLY A 267 -18.20 -12.18 1.67
CA GLY A 267 -18.67 -13.57 1.70
C GLY A 267 -19.74 -13.95 2.74
N VAL A 268 -20.39 -13.00 3.41
CA VAL A 268 -21.57 -13.27 4.24
C VAL A 268 -22.54 -12.12 4.04
N GLY A 269 -23.85 -12.37 4.14
CA GLY A 269 -24.80 -11.28 4.34
C GLY A 269 -24.36 -10.52 5.59
N ILE A 270 -23.65 -9.41 5.41
CA ILE A 270 -23.04 -8.67 6.52
C ILE A 270 -24.15 -7.87 7.16
N GLU A 271 -24.81 -8.45 8.14
CA GLU A 271 -25.28 -7.64 9.26
C GLU A 271 -24.06 -7.35 10.11
N SER A 272 -23.69 -6.06 10.19
CA SER A 272 -22.61 -5.62 11.06
C SER A 272 -22.98 -5.98 12.50
N PRO A 273 -22.18 -6.77 13.24
CA PRO A 273 -22.41 -7.00 14.67
C PRO A 273 -22.19 -5.73 15.50
N PHE A 274 -21.73 -4.64 14.86
CA PHE A 274 -21.58 -3.33 15.45
C PHE A 274 -22.65 -2.38 14.89
N PRO A 275 -23.41 -1.69 15.74
CA PRO A 275 -24.34 -0.66 15.28
C PRO A 275 -23.57 0.44 14.53
N GLU A 276 -24.12 0.89 13.40
CA GLU A 276 -23.53 1.99 12.62
C GLU A 276 -23.35 3.24 13.51
N TYR A 277 -22.11 3.74 13.60
CA TYR A 277 -21.85 4.96 14.35
C TYR A 277 -22.22 6.18 13.50
N HIS A 278 -23.37 6.75 13.82
CA HIS A 278 -23.86 7.97 13.19
C HIS A 278 -23.43 9.19 13.99
N PHE A 279 -22.48 9.97 13.47
CA PHE A 279 -22.05 11.20 14.14
C PHE A 279 -23.17 12.24 14.19
N HIS A 280 -23.92 12.41 13.11
CA HIS A 280 -24.98 13.41 12.99
C HIS A 280 -26.29 12.99 13.66
N MET A 281 -26.21 12.57 14.92
CA MET A 281 -27.37 12.31 15.77
C MET A 281 -27.47 13.37 16.85
N GLU A 282 -28.70 13.66 17.28
CA GLU A 282 -29.01 14.67 18.28
C GLU A 282 -28.12 14.57 19.53
N LYS A 283 -27.93 13.36 20.06
CA LYS A 283 -27.08 13.09 21.22
C LYS A 283 -25.60 13.47 21.03
N ASN A 284 -25.10 13.38 19.80
CA ASN A 284 -23.70 13.61 19.44
C ASN A 284 -23.47 15.07 19.02
N GLU A 285 -24.46 15.70 18.39
CA GLU A 285 -24.41 17.12 17.99
C GLU A 285 -24.69 18.08 19.17
N ALA A 286 -25.51 17.67 20.15
CA ALA A 286 -25.93 18.53 21.26
C ALA A 286 -24.77 19.15 22.07
N PRO A 287 -23.69 18.42 22.42
CA PRO A 287 -22.53 19.02 23.09
C PRO A 287 -21.83 20.08 22.21
N CYS A 288 -21.73 19.83 20.91
CA CYS A 288 -21.04 20.70 19.96
C CYS A 288 -21.86 21.96 19.62
N ARG A 289 -23.20 21.87 19.58
CA ARG A 289 -24.10 23.01 19.33
C ARG A 289 -24.05 24.10 20.40
N LYS A 290 -23.48 23.80 21.57
CA LYS A 290 -23.20 24.82 22.59
C LYS A 290 -22.21 25.88 22.10
N CYS A 291 -21.38 25.56 21.11
CA CYS A 291 -20.35 26.45 20.58
C CYS A 291 -20.34 26.58 19.05
N HIS A 292 -20.96 25.66 18.31
CA HIS A 292 -20.94 25.63 16.85
C HIS A 292 -22.36 25.61 16.26
N GLU A 293 -22.61 26.42 15.23
CA GLU A 293 -23.80 26.23 14.38
C GLU A 293 -23.62 24.95 13.56
N LEU A 294 -24.52 23.99 13.75
CA LEU A 294 -24.47 22.66 13.13
C LEU A 294 -25.58 22.45 12.09
N ASN A 295 -26.37 23.49 11.82
CA ASN A 295 -27.36 23.49 10.75
C ASN A 295 -26.80 24.22 9.52
N PRO A 296 -26.73 23.57 8.35
CA PRO A 296 -26.39 24.26 7.12
C PRO A 296 -27.46 25.33 6.84
N PRO A 297 -27.07 26.47 6.24
CA PRO A 297 -28.03 27.48 5.80
C PRO A 297 -29.06 26.85 4.85
N ALA A 298 -30.32 27.24 5.01
CA ALA A 298 -31.42 26.70 4.21
C ALA A 298 -31.15 26.91 2.72
N GLU A 299 -31.32 25.85 1.91
CA GLU A 299 -31.01 25.86 0.48
C GLU A 299 -31.73 26.99 -0.28
N LYS A 300 -32.96 27.29 0.14
CA LYS A 300 -33.81 28.35 -0.43
C LYS A 300 -33.33 29.77 -0.12
N ALA A 301 -32.49 29.98 0.90
CA ALA A 301 -32.12 31.31 1.38
C ALA A 301 -30.75 31.80 0.85
N GLN A 302 -29.80 30.89 0.59
CA GLN A 302 -28.41 31.26 0.25
C GLN A 302 -27.77 30.39 -0.85
N GLY A 303 -28.53 29.47 -1.46
CA GLY A 303 -28.08 28.62 -2.57
C GLY A 303 -27.18 27.44 -2.16
N PHE A 304 -27.04 26.47 -3.08
CA PHE A 304 -26.27 25.22 -2.91
C PHE A 304 -24.82 25.42 -2.43
N THR A 305 -24.19 26.50 -2.87
CA THR A 305 -22.79 26.83 -2.53
C THR A 305 -22.59 27.15 -1.05
N ALA A 306 -23.57 27.77 -0.38
CA ALA A 306 -23.47 28.14 1.04
C ALA A 306 -23.52 26.91 1.95
N ALA A 307 -24.44 25.98 1.68
CA ALA A 307 -24.56 24.71 2.39
C ALA A 307 -23.31 23.82 2.20
N THR A 308 -22.69 23.87 1.02
CA THR A 308 -21.44 23.12 0.79
C THR A 308 -20.25 23.71 1.51
N ARG A 309 -20.06 25.04 1.50
CA ARG A 309 -18.99 25.67 2.30
C ARG A 309 -19.15 25.36 3.79
N PHE A 310 -20.38 25.27 4.27
CA PHE A 310 -20.67 24.85 5.63
C PHE A 310 -20.16 23.42 5.91
N CYS A 311 -20.56 22.43 5.10
CA CYS A 311 -20.09 21.04 5.26
C CYS A 311 -18.56 20.94 5.14
N LEU A 312 -17.96 21.63 4.16
CA LEU A 312 -16.52 21.68 3.95
C LEU A 312 -15.77 22.44 5.04
N GLY A 313 -16.45 23.23 5.89
CA GLY A 313 -15.85 23.83 7.07
C GLY A 313 -15.23 22.78 8.00
N CYS A 314 -15.91 21.64 8.13
CA CYS A 314 -15.44 20.48 8.89
C CYS A 314 -14.86 19.39 7.98
N HIS A 315 -15.43 19.14 6.79
CA HIS A 315 -15.06 18.06 5.88
C HIS A 315 -14.19 18.52 4.70
N LYS A 316 -13.10 19.24 4.98
CA LYS A 316 -12.21 19.83 3.95
C LYS A 316 -11.62 18.79 2.99
N GLU A 317 -11.51 17.54 3.42
CA GLU A 317 -10.98 16.42 2.64
C GLU A 317 -11.82 16.05 1.41
N LEU A 318 -13.10 16.44 1.37
CA LEU A 318 -14.02 16.02 0.31
C LEU A 318 -13.72 16.71 -1.02
N THR A 319 -12.99 17.82 -1.00
CA THR A 319 -12.57 18.58 -2.20
C THR A 319 -11.06 18.61 -2.41
N GLY A 320 -10.26 18.08 -1.46
CA GLY A 320 -8.80 18.23 -1.45
C GLY A 320 -8.02 17.29 -2.37
N GLN A 321 -8.70 16.51 -3.22
CA GLN A 321 -8.05 15.48 -4.05
C GLN A 321 -8.17 15.78 -5.54
N ARG A 322 -7.28 15.19 -6.34
CA ARG A 322 -7.14 15.51 -7.77
C ARG A 322 -8.41 15.24 -8.59
N MET A 323 -9.12 14.16 -8.28
CA MET A 323 -10.30 13.71 -9.01
C MET A 323 -11.52 13.88 -8.11
N VAL A 324 -12.06 15.10 -8.04
CA VAL A 324 -13.29 15.39 -7.29
C VAL A 324 -14.52 14.98 -8.11
N HIS A 325 -15.51 14.37 -7.46
CA HIS A 325 -16.77 13.98 -8.07
C HIS A 325 -17.65 15.21 -8.30
N GLY A 326 -18.23 15.33 -9.51
CA GLY A 326 -18.84 16.56 -10.04
C GLY A 326 -19.82 17.33 -9.15
N PRO A 327 -20.73 16.67 -8.39
CA PRO A 327 -21.64 17.36 -7.48
C PRO A 327 -20.96 18.13 -6.33
N ILE A 328 -19.78 17.70 -5.91
CA ILE A 328 -19.07 18.28 -4.75
C ILE A 328 -18.54 19.70 -5.01
N PRO A 329 -17.75 19.98 -6.08
CA PRO A 329 -17.19 21.32 -6.31
C PRO A 329 -18.26 22.36 -6.67
N VAL A 330 -19.41 21.94 -7.20
CA VAL A 330 -20.54 22.85 -7.54
C VAL A 330 -21.54 23.04 -6.40
N GLY A 331 -21.30 22.38 -5.27
CA GLY A 331 -22.07 22.57 -4.06
C GLY A 331 -23.35 21.74 -3.91
N GLY A 332 -23.50 20.67 -4.69
CA GLY A 332 -24.65 19.77 -4.64
C GLY A 332 -24.46 18.60 -3.68
N CYS A 333 -24.58 18.83 -2.36
CA CYS A 333 -24.62 17.73 -1.38
C CYS A 333 -26.02 17.11 -1.24
N SER A 334 -27.08 17.91 -1.37
CA SER A 334 -28.48 17.46 -1.22
C SER A 334 -29.03 16.51 -2.29
N PRO A 335 -28.50 16.46 -3.53
CA PRO A 335 -28.86 15.40 -4.47
C PRO A 335 -28.55 13.99 -3.92
N CYS A 336 -27.53 13.89 -3.06
CA CYS A 336 -27.12 12.64 -2.45
C CYS A 336 -27.56 12.49 -0.98
N HIS A 337 -27.71 13.59 -0.24
CA HIS A 337 -27.96 13.59 1.20
C HIS A 337 -29.27 14.31 1.59
N ARG A 338 -30.10 13.69 2.43
CA ARG A 338 -31.30 14.30 3.03
C ARG A 338 -30.96 15.01 4.33
N PHE A 339 -30.89 16.34 4.30
CA PHE A 339 -30.44 17.11 5.47
C PHE A 339 -31.41 17.05 6.66
N GLU A 340 -32.69 16.87 6.37
CA GLU A 340 -33.76 16.77 7.37
C GLU A 340 -33.93 15.36 7.94
N SER A 341 -33.18 14.38 7.45
CA SER A 341 -33.29 13.00 7.94
C SER A 341 -33.11 12.93 9.47
N ARG A 342 -33.84 12.00 10.08
CA ARG A 342 -33.81 11.70 11.52
C ARG A 342 -33.90 10.17 11.70
N PRO A 343 -33.39 9.61 12.81
CA PRO A 343 -32.66 10.28 13.90
C PRO A 343 -31.22 10.67 13.52
N ASN A 344 -30.65 10.05 12.50
CA ASN A 344 -29.39 10.45 11.89
C ASN A 344 -29.66 11.46 10.77
N ARG A 345 -29.04 12.64 10.84
CA ARG A 345 -29.15 13.71 9.85
C ARG A 345 -28.23 13.47 8.67
N TYR A 346 -28.52 14.12 7.55
CA TYR A 346 -27.72 14.06 6.32
C TYR A 346 -27.55 12.63 5.76
N GLN A 347 -28.49 11.71 6.00
CA GLN A 347 -28.44 10.37 5.41
C GLN A 347 -28.51 10.39 3.90
N VAL A 348 -27.95 9.38 3.25
CA VAL A 348 -28.06 9.25 1.78
C VAL A 348 -29.51 9.07 1.33
N VAL A 349 -29.86 9.65 0.19
CA VAL A 349 -31.23 9.64 -0.36
C VAL A 349 -31.67 8.28 -0.93
N ALA A 350 -30.73 7.35 -1.05
CA ALA A 350 -30.92 5.97 -1.49
C ALA A 350 -29.75 5.11 -0.98
N ARG A 351 -29.92 3.78 -0.91
CA ARG A 351 -28.90 2.84 -0.41
C ARG A 351 -28.17 2.15 -1.55
N GLY A 352 -26.91 1.77 -1.29
CA GLY A 352 -26.08 0.99 -2.21
C GLY A 352 -25.97 1.63 -3.60
N GLN A 353 -26.03 0.80 -4.62
CA GLN A 353 -25.93 1.21 -6.02
C GLN A 353 -27.05 2.16 -6.49
N GLU A 354 -28.25 2.10 -5.88
CA GLU A 354 -29.38 2.94 -6.30
C GLU A 354 -29.11 4.43 -6.07
N LEU A 355 -28.24 4.77 -5.11
CA LEU A 355 -27.76 6.14 -4.94
C LEU A 355 -27.00 6.63 -6.17
N CYS A 356 -26.13 5.79 -6.72
CA CYS A 356 -25.31 6.12 -7.87
C CYS A 356 -26.17 6.20 -9.14
N PHE A 357 -27.09 5.26 -9.31
CA PHE A 357 -27.92 5.18 -10.52
C PHE A 357 -28.96 6.30 -10.63
N LYS A 358 -29.29 7.01 -9.55
CA LYS A 358 -30.08 8.25 -9.65
C LYS A 358 -29.55 9.27 -10.67
N CYS A 359 -28.24 9.28 -10.90
CA CYS A 359 -27.61 10.11 -11.94
C CYS A 359 -26.91 9.27 -13.02
N HIS A 360 -26.46 8.05 -12.71
CA HIS A 360 -25.76 7.17 -13.65
C HIS A 360 -26.68 6.09 -14.25
N GLU A 361 -27.98 6.32 -14.33
CA GLU A 361 -28.97 5.36 -14.83
C GLU A 361 -28.62 4.85 -16.23
N GLU A 362 -28.14 5.74 -17.10
CA GLU A 362 -27.69 5.39 -18.46
C GLU A 362 -26.57 4.33 -18.48
N LYS A 363 -25.78 4.23 -17.40
CA LYS A 363 -24.71 3.25 -17.23
C LYS A 363 -25.20 1.94 -16.64
N ARG A 364 -26.43 1.87 -16.12
CA ARG A 364 -26.96 0.66 -15.47
C ARG A 364 -26.86 -0.55 -16.38
N LYS A 365 -27.26 -0.42 -17.64
CA LYS A 365 -27.15 -1.50 -18.66
C LYS A 365 -25.71 -1.94 -18.93
N ASP A 366 -24.76 -1.01 -18.88
CA ASP A 366 -23.35 -1.30 -19.18
C ASP A 366 -22.63 -1.92 -17.97
N LEU A 367 -23.11 -1.63 -16.76
CA LEU A 367 -22.52 -2.06 -15.49
C LEU A 367 -23.15 -3.33 -14.94
N VAL A 368 -24.43 -3.56 -15.20
CA VAL A 368 -25.22 -4.70 -14.68
C VAL A 368 -25.61 -5.63 -15.83
N ARG A 369 -24.64 -6.44 -16.27
CA ARG A 369 -24.80 -7.46 -17.32
C ARG A 369 -25.09 -8.84 -16.73
N THR A 370 -25.17 -9.87 -17.58
CA THR A 370 -25.51 -11.25 -17.21
C THR A 370 -24.70 -11.81 -16.03
N TYR A 371 -23.38 -11.67 -16.05
CA TYR A 371 -22.48 -12.12 -14.98
C TYR A 371 -21.91 -10.91 -14.26
N LEU A 372 -22.20 -10.79 -12.97
CA LEU A 372 -21.74 -9.70 -12.13
C LEU A 372 -20.49 -10.10 -11.34
N HIS A 373 -19.52 -9.20 -11.28
CA HIS A 373 -18.39 -9.36 -10.37
C HIS A 373 -18.88 -9.23 -8.92
N GLY A 374 -18.34 -10.01 -7.98
CA GLY A 374 -18.90 -10.15 -6.62
C GLY A 374 -19.23 -8.83 -5.88
N PRO A 375 -18.34 -7.83 -5.84
CA PRO A 375 -18.67 -6.52 -5.26
C PRO A 375 -19.83 -5.79 -5.97
N MET A 376 -19.97 -5.98 -7.28
CA MET A 376 -21.07 -5.41 -8.05
C MET A 376 -22.39 -6.13 -7.81
N SER A 377 -22.40 -7.46 -7.67
CA SER A 377 -23.63 -8.19 -7.34
C SER A 377 -24.19 -7.79 -5.97
N ALA A 378 -23.34 -7.34 -5.05
CA ALA A 378 -23.72 -6.77 -3.77
C ALA A 378 -24.09 -5.27 -3.82
N GLY A 379 -23.99 -4.62 -4.99
CA GLY A 379 -24.25 -3.18 -5.14
C GLY A 379 -23.24 -2.28 -4.41
N LEU A 380 -22.02 -2.76 -4.17
CA LEU A 380 -21.00 -2.11 -3.35
C LEU A 380 -19.99 -1.31 -4.20
N CYS A 381 -20.48 -0.34 -4.97
CA CYS A 381 -19.66 0.54 -5.81
C CYS A 381 -18.52 1.21 -5.01
N THR A 382 -18.80 1.54 -3.75
CA THR A 382 -17.88 2.26 -2.86
C THR A 382 -16.73 1.42 -2.30
N ILE A 383 -16.65 0.11 -2.63
CA ILE A 383 -15.46 -0.71 -2.36
C ILE A 383 -14.30 -0.25 -3.24
N CYS A 384 -14.58 0.06 -4.51
CA CYS A 384 -13.57 0.45 -5.49
C CYS A 384 -13.55 1.96 -5.73
N HIS A 385 -14.71 2.62 -5.66
CA HIS A 385 -14.85 4.06 -5.91
C HIS A 385 -15.02 4.87 -4.62
N ASN A 386 -14.57 6.12 -4.64
CA ASN A 386 -14.90 7.12 -3.64
C ASN A 386 -16.01 8.03 -4.20
N PRO A 387 -17.19 8.12 -3.57
CA PRO A 387 -18.30 8.93 -4.08
C PRO A 387 -18.06 10.45 -4.01
N HIS A 388 -16.99 10.89 -3.33
CA HIS A 388 -16.65 12.31 -3.16
C HIS A 388 -15.42 12.71 -3.96
N ALA A 389 -14.26 12.11 -3.67
CA ALA A 389 -13.02 12.45 -4.35
C ALA A 389 -11.95 11.37 -4.19
N SER A 390 -11.08 11.24 -5.18
CA SER A 390 -9.86 10.43 -5.10
C SER A 390 -8.67 11.14 -5.73
N SER A 391 -7.45 10.73 -5.42
CA SER A 391 -6.24 11.07 -6.19
C SER A 391 -6.12 10.29 -7.50
N GLU A 392 -6.91 9.22 -7.68
CA GLU A 392 -6.87 8.32 -8.84
C GLU A 392 -8.04 8.59 -9.80
N THR A 393 -7.82 8.32 -11.09
CA THR A 393 -8.82 8.54 -12.14
C THR A 393 -10.10 7.74 -11.88
N PHE A 394 -11.24 8.25 -12.35
CA PHE A 394 -12.57 7.67 -12.10
C PHE A 394 -12.91 7.52 -10.61
N GLN A 395 -12.31 8.35 -9.75
CA GLN A 395 -12.51 8.34 -8.31
C GLN A 395 -12.18 6.98 -7.67
N LEU A 396 -11.30 6.19 -8.29
CA LEU A 396 -10.86 4.91 -7.74
C LEU A 396 -10.17 5.10 -6.41
N ARG A 397 -10.42 4.26 -5.41
CA ARG A 397 -9.78 4.40 -4.09
C ARG A 397 -8.27 4.23 -4.13
N ARG A 398 -7.75 3.48 -5.12
CA ARG A 398 -6.33 3.20 -5.34
C ARG A 398 -6.05 2.99 -6.83
N TYR A 399 -4.78 2.77 -7.17
CA TYR A 399 -4.38 2.36 -8.50
C TYR A 399 -5.17 1.12 -8.96
N GLY A 400 -5.52 1.05 -10.24
CA GLY A 400 -6.33 -0.06 -10.78
C GLY A 400 -5.79 -1.45 -10.44
N GLY A 401 -4.49 -1.70 -10.68
CA GLY A 401 -3.88 -2.98 -10.35
C GLY A 401 -3.88 -3.28 -8.85
N ASP A 402 -3.63 -2.27 -8.03
CA ASP A 402 -3.59 -2.40 -6.57
C ASP A 402 -4.98 -2.76 -6.03
N LEU A 403 -6.04 -2.13 -6.56
CA LEU A 403 -7.43 -2.44 -6.20
C LEU A 403 -7.78 -3.90 -6.43
N CYS A 404 -7.35 -4.48 -7.55
CA CYS A 404 -7.66 -5.86 -7.90
C CYS A 404 -6.97 -6.85 -6.95
N VAL A 405 -5.65 -6.69 -6.75
CA VAL A 405 -4.85 -7.65 -5.95
C VAL A 405 -5.07 -7.56 -4.44
N MET A 406 -5.83 -6.57 -3.98
CA MET A 406 -6.32 -6.50 -2.60
C MET A 406 -7.24 -7.66 -2.23
N CYS A 407 -7.97 -8.21 -3.21
CA CYS A 407 -8.83 -9.38 -3.03
C CYS A 407 -8.30 -10.57 -3.83
N HIS A 408 -7.76 -10.34 -5.03
CA HIS A 408 -7.14 -11.38 -5.85
C HIS A 408 -5.67 -11.58 -5.48
N GLU A 409 -5.40 -11.91 -4.20
CA GLU A 409 -4.05 -12.06 -3.65
C GLU A 409 -3.23 -13.12 -4.42
N GLY A 410 -3.87 -14.13 -5.01
CA GLY A 410 -3.20 -15.12 -5.87
C GLY A 410 -2.51 -14.53 -7.11
N ILE A 411 -2.95 -13.37 -7.60
CA ILE A 411 -2.28 -12.68 -8.72
C ILE A 411 -1.00 -11.95 -8.25
N LYS A 412 -0.93 -11.55 -6.97
CA LYS A 412 0.25 -10.89 -6.39
C LYS A 412 1.49 -11.78 -6.49
N THR A 413 1.34 -13.09 -6.32
CA THR A 413 2.47 -14.04 -6.45
C THR A 413 2.84 -14.29 -7.91
N VAL A 414 1.86 -14.34 -8.82
CA VAL A 414 2.08 -14.55 -10.26
C VAL A 414 2.88 -13.39 -10.89
N GLN A 415 2.72 -12.16 -10.39
CA GLN A 415 3.52 -10.99 -10.82
C GLN A 415 5.03 -11.08 -10.49
N ARG A 416 5.48 -12.14 -9.79
CA ARG A 416 6.90 -12.36 -9.46
C ARG A 416 7.60 -13.39 -10.35
N ARG A 417 6.85 -14.11 -11.19
CA ARG A 417 7.46 -15.10 -12.08
C ARG A 417 8.43 -14.41 -13.05
N LYS A 418 9.40 -15.18 -13.55
CA LYS A 418 10.48 -14.67 -14.41
C LYS A 418 10.00 -13.82 -15.59
N THR A 419 8.95 -14.27 -16.28
CA THR A 419 8.36 -13.57 -17.43
C THR A 419 6.94 -13.15 -17.08
N VAL A 420 6.73 -11.85 -16.86
CA VAL A 420 5.40 -11.28 -16.59
C VAL A 420 4.88 -10.59 -17.85
N HIS A 421 3.62 -10.85 -18.19
CA HIS A 421 2.96 -10.18 -19.29
C HIS A 421 2.83 -8.68 -18.98
N ARG A 422 3.30 -7.82 -19.89
CA ARG A 422 3.44 -6.38 -19.63
C ARG A 422 2.18 -5.71 -19.06
N PRO A 423 0.96 -5.93 -19.60
CA PRO A 423 -0.25 -5.34 -19.02
C PRO A 423 -0.49 -5.77 -17.55
N VAL A 424 -0.15 -7.01 -17.21
CA VAL A 424 -0.23 -7.52 -15.82
C VAL A 424 0.85 -6.89 -14.95
N GLY A 425 2.08 -6.80 -15.45
CA GLY A 425 3.21 -6.14 -14.78
C GLY A 425 3.04 -4.63 -14.63
N GLU A 426 2.12 -4.01 -15.37
CA GLU A 426 1.73 -2.60 -15.23
C GLU A 426 0.46 -2.43 -14.38
N GLY A 427 -0.16 -3.51 -13.88
CA GLY A 427 -1.43 -3.41 -13.15
C GLY A 427 -2.61 -2.95 -14.01
N ALA A 428 -2.50 -3.08 -15.34
CA ALA A 428 -3.51 -2.67 -16.31
C ALA A 428 -4.57 -3.76 -16.52
N CYS A 429 -5.08 -4.35 -15.43
CA CYS A 429 -5.99 -5.49 -15.44
C CYS A 429 -7.24 -5.21 -16.29
N SER A 430 -7.76 -3.98 -16.23
CA SER A 430 -8.94 -3.53 -17.00
C SER A 430 -8.72 -3.40 -18.51
N LYS A 431 -7.51 -3.64 -19.02
CA LYS A 431 -7.27 -3.74 -20.46
C LYS A 431 -7.78 -5.06 -21.03
N CYS A 432 -7.77 -6.12 -20.22
CA CYS A 432 -8.22 -7.45 -20.61
C CYS A 432 -9.48 -7.89 -19.87
N HIS A 433 -9.67 -7.45 -18.62
CA HIS A 433 -10.82 -7.78 -17.80
C HIS A 433 -11.85 -6.64 -17.72
N GLU A 434 -13.11 -7.00 -17.58
CA GLU A 434 -14.21 -6.13 -17.17
C GLU A 434 -14.34 -6.15 -15.64
N PRO A 435 -14.05 -5.04 -14.95
CA PRO A 435 -14.03 -5.03 -13.48
C PRO A 435 -15.43 -5.08 -12.84
N HIS A 436 -16.48 -4.87 -13.63
CA HIS A 436 -17.86 -4.79 -13.13
C HIS A 436 -18.69 -6.01 -13.47
N SER A 437 -18.79 -6.34 -14.76
CA SER A 437 -19.65 -7.41 -15.25
C SER A 437 -19.28 -7.85 -16.66
N SER A 438 -19.76 -9.02 -17.06
CA SER A 438 -19.55 -9.61 -18.37
C SER A 438 -20.83 -10.27 -18.87
N GLU A 439 -20.98 -10.36 -20.19
CA GLU A 439 -22.02 -11.21 -20.79
C GLU A 439 -21.63 -12.70 -20.78
N ARG A 440 -20.37 -13.00 -20.43
CA ARG A 440 -19.80 -14.34 -20.45
C ARG A 440 -19.17 -14.69 -19.10
N ASN A 441 -19.36 -15.93 -18.68
CA ASN A 441 -18.68 -16.49 -17.51
C ASN A 441 -17.29 -17.03 -17.88
N ASP A 442 -16.40 -16.14 -18.32
CA ASP A 442 -15.07 -16.47 -18.84
C ASP A 442 -13.96 -15.73 -18.07
N ASN A 443 -14.16 -15.53 -16.76
CA ASN A 443 -13.32 -14.71 -15.90
C ASN A 443 -13.36 -13.22 -16.28
N PHE A 444 -14.52 -12.75 -16.74
CA PHE A 444 -14.76 -11.35 -17.08
C PHE A 444 -13.80 -10.81 -18.14
N VAL A 445 -13.41 -11.60 -19.14
CA VAL A 445 -12.53 -11.08 -20.20
C VAL A 445 -13.34 -10.31 -21.25
N LYS A 446 -12.78 -9.20 -21.74
CA LYS A 446 -13.46 -8.29 -22.67
C LYS A 446 -13.85 -8.95 -23.98
N LEU A 447 -12.96 -9.78 -24.52
CA LEU A 447 -13.14 -10.48 -25.79
C LEU A 447 -12.98 -12.00 -25.58
N PRO A 448 -13.70 -12.83 -26.35
CA PRO A 448 -13.66 -14.27 -26.18
C PRO A 448 -12.42 -14.87 -26.83
N GLY A 449 -11.80 -15.84 -26.15
CA GLY A 449 -10.69 -16.65 -26.68
C GLY A 449 -9.55 -15.80 -27.25
N ASP A 450 -9.04 -16.22 -28.41
CA ASP A 450 -7.87 -15.60 -29.03
C ASP A 450 -8.12 -14.18 -29.54
N ARG A 451 -9.40 -13.77 -29.73
CA ARG A 451 -9.73 -12.39 -30.11
C ARG A 451 -9.24 -11.38 -29.09
N LEU A 452 -9.13 -11.76 -27.81
CA LEU A 452 -8.55 -10.91 -26.77
C LEU A 452 -7.06 -10.66 -26.98
N CYS A 453 -6.31 -11.70 -27.32
CA CYS A 453 -4.88 -11.58 -27.60
C CYS A 453 -4.67 -10.79 -28.90
N LEU A 454 -5.44 -11.13 -29.93
CA LEU A 454 -5.35 -10.52 -31.27
C LEU A 454 -5.78 -9.05 -31.32
N SER A 455 -6.54 -8.55 -30.34
CA SER A 455 -6.88 -7.12 -30.29
C SER A 455 -5.66 -6.21 -30.07
N CYS A 456 -4.54 -6.76 -29.63
CA CYS A 456 -3.27 -6.03 -29.51
C CYS A 456 -2.12 -6.72 -30.27
N HIS A 457 -2.15 -8.04 -30.42
CA HIS A 457 -1.09 -8.81 -31.07
C HIS A 457 -1.43 -9.19 -32.52
N GLY A 458 -1.88 -8.25 -33.36
CA GLY A 458 -2.33 -8.54 -34.73
C GLY A 458 -1.25 -8.99 -35.72
N ASP A 459 0.04 -8.81 -35.39
CA ASP A 459 1.18 -9.04 -36.30
C ASP A 459 1.86 -10.41 -36.14
N PHE A 460 1.15 -11.44 -35.63
CA PHE A 460 1.74 -12.77 -35.49
C PHE A 460 2.27 -13.34 -36.82
N ALA A 461 1.71 -12.92 -37.96
CA ALA A 461 2.05 -13.46 -39.27
C ALA A 461 3.38 -12.94 -39.88
N ARG A 462 4.08 -11.97 -39.28
CA ARG A 462 5.09 -11.20 -40.03
C ARG A 462 6.57 -11.44 -39.73
N LYS A 463 6.97 -12.21 -38.70
CA LYS A 463 8.41 -12.53 -38.47
C LYS A 463 8.65 -13.89 -37.79
N GLY A 464 9.02 -14.92 -38.56
CA GLY A 464 9.63 -16.17 -38.07
C GLY A 464 8.73 -17.42 -38.08
N HIS A 465 9.16 -18.47 -37.35
CA HIS A 465 8.42 -19.73 -37.17
C HIS A 465 7.18 -19.50 -36.29
N THR A 466 5.99 -19.59 -36.90
CA THR A 466 4.69 -19.41 -36.24
C THR A 466 3.99 -20.76 -36.10
N HIS A 467 3.58 -21.10 -34.89
CA HIS A 467 2.77 -22.30 -34.67
C HIS A 467 1.32 -22.00 -35.07
N PRO A 468 0.63 -22.88 -35.81
CA PRO A 468 -0.76 -22.66 -36.18
C PRO A 468 -1.67 -22.66 -34.95
N VAL A 469 -2.64 -21.74 -34.94
CA VAL A 469 -3.77 -21.65 -34.00
C VAL A 469 -5.07 -21.82 -34.77
N GLY A 470 -6.11 -22.34 -34.13
CA GLY A 470 -7.38 -22.68 -34.78
C GLY A 470 -7.40 -24.00 -35.55
N VAL A 471 -6.37 -24.84 -35.37
CA VAL A 471 -6.28 -26.20 -35.95
C VAL A 471 -6.24 -27.25 -34.85
N PRO A 472 -6.70 -28.50 -35.10
CA PRO A 472 -6.62 -29.55 -34.10
C PRO A 472 -5.15 -29.93 -33.80
N PRO A 473 -4.83 -30.34 -32.56
CA PRO A 473 -3.50 -30.83 -32.23
C PRO A 473 -3.23 -32.14 -32.97
N LYS A 474 -2.00 -32.31 -33.49
CA LYS A 474 -1.58 -33.57 -34.15
C LYS A 474 -1.36 -34.73 -33.16
N MET A 475 -1.15 -34.42 -31.89
CA MET A 475 -0.95 -35.40 -30.82
C MET A 475 -1.84 -35.04 -29.63
N GLU A 476 -2.47 -36.04 -29.04
CA GLU A 476 -3.28 -35.84 -27.84
C GLU A 476 -2.36 -35.55 -26.64
N ARG A 477 -2.48 -34.35 -26.06
CA ARG A 477 -1.80 -33.97 -24.81
C ARG A 477 -2.77 -33.17 -23.93
N LYS A 478 -2.50 -33.16 -22.62
CA LYS A 478 -3.27 -32.40 -21.64
C LYS A 478 -2.99 -30.90 -21.80
N MET A 479 -3.79 -30.23 -22.63
CA MET A 479 -3.71 -28.78 -22.87
C MET A 479 -5.10 -28.16 -22.96
N LYS A 480 -5.16 -26.83 -22.86
CA LYS A 480 -6.41 -26.10 -23.07
C LYS A 480 -6.69 -26.02 -24.57
N LEU A 481 -7.87 -26.44 -25.00
CA LEU A 481 -8.32 -26.35 -26.39
C LEU A 481 -9.57 -25.48 -26.48
N SER A 482 -9.93 -25.07 -27.69
CA SER A 482 -11.25 -24.49 -27.97
C SER A 482 -12.36 -25.53 -27.77
N LYS A 483 -13.62 -25.10 -27.80
CA LYS A 483 -14.76 -26.03 -27.71
C LYS A 483 -14.81 -27.01 -28.88
N GLU A 484 -14.27 -26.60 -30.02
CA GLU A 484 -14.15 -27.37 -31.25
C GLU A 484 -12.89 -28.27 -31.27
N GLY A 485 -12.14 -28.33 -30.17
CA GLY A 485 -10.93 -29.16 -30.06
C GLY A 485 -9.68 -28.57 -30.71
N ASN A 486 -9.71 -27.28 -31.08
CA ASN A 486 -8.59 -26.62 -31.75
C ASN A 486 -7.60 -25.98 -30.77
N LEU A 487 -6.35 -25.86 -31.22
CA LEU A 487 -5.30 -25.10 -30.53
C LEU A 487 -5.69 -23.62 -30.44
N VAL A 488 -5.49 -23.04 -29.26
CA VAL A 488 -5.71 -21.62 -28.93
C VAL A 488 -4.43 -21.03 -28.37
N CYS A 489 -4.32 -19.70 -28.25
CA CYS A 489 -3.12 -19.07 -27.69
C CYS A 489 -2.77 -19.62 -26.30
N LEU A 490 -3.79 -19.87 -25.47
CA LEU A 490 -3.64 -20.41 -24.12
C LEU A 490 -3.41 -21.94 -24.08
N SER A 491 -3.34 -22.62 -25.22
CA SER A 491 -2.86 -24.00 -25.29
C SER A 491 -1.38 -24.09 -24.93
N CYS A 492 -0.63 -23.02 -25.19
CA CYS A 492 0.82 -22.96 -25.03
C CYS A 492 1.31 -21.77 -24.19
N HIS A 493 0.50 -20.71 -24.03
CA HIS A 493 0.89 -19.51 -23.29
C HIS A 493 0.12 -19.31 -21.99
N GLU A 494 0.84 -18.82 -20.97
CA GLU A 494 0.27 -18.23 -19.77
C GLU A 494 -0.12 -16.76 -20.02
N ALA A 495 -1.39 -16.42 -19.78
CA ALA A 495 -1.90 -15.07 -20.04
C ALA A 495 -1.29 -13.99 -19.12
N HIS A 496 -0.85 -14.39 -17.93
CA HIS A 496 -0.39 -13.47 -16.89
C HIS A 496 1.11 -13.47 -16.68
N ALA A 497 1.68 -14.63 -16.36
CA ALA A 497 3.12 -14.77 -16.18
C ALA A 497 3.55 -16.24 -16.20
N SER A 498 4.79 -16.49 -16.60
CA SER A 498 5.40 -17.82 -16.61
C SER A 498 6.86 -17.77 -16.12
N GLU A 499 7.37 -18.91 -15.69
CA GLU A 499 8.80 -19.12 -15.47
C GLU A 499 9.57 -19.24 -16.80
N GLU A 500 8.88 -19.61 -17.88
CA GLU A 500 9.48 -19.75 -19.20
C GLU A 500 9.55 -18.41 -19.94
N SER A 501 10.49 -18.30 -20.86
CA SER A 501 10.56 -17.16 -21.77
C SER A 501 9.30 -17.07 -22.66
N LYS A 502 8.98 -15.85 -23.11
CA LYS A 502 7.84 -15.59 -24.02
C LYS A 502 6.49 -16.09 -23.49
N LEU A 503 6.33 -16.18 -22.16
CA LEU A 503 5.10 -16.61 -21.48
C LEU A 503 4.66 -18.03 -21.85
N LEU A 504 5.56 -18.92 -22.25
CA LEU A 504 5.20 -20.30 -22.55
C LEU A 504 4.80 -21.06 -21.28
N LEU A 505 3.95 -22.08 -21.40
CA LEU A 505 3.70 -23.04 -20.33
C LEU A 505 4.98 -23.81 -19.99
N LYS A 506 5.03 -24.37 -18.77
CA LYS A 506 6.19 -25.14 -18.27
C LYS A 506 6.63 -26.21 -19.27
N GLY A 507 7.93 -26.24 -19.57
CA GLY A 507 8.50 -27.13 -20.58
C GLY A 507 8.55 -26.55 -21.99
N GLY A 508 7.97 -25.37 -22.24
CA GLY A 508 8.12 -24.63 -23.49
C GLY A 508 7.77 -25.46 -24.73
N CYS A 509 8.53 -25.27 -25.81
CA CYS A 509 8.33 -26.03 -27.06
C CYS A 509 8.66 -27.52 -26.91
N SER A 510 9.66 -27.86 -26.10
CA SER A 510 10.04 -29.27 -25.87
C SER A 510 8.93 -30.03 -25.16
N GLY A 511 8.14 -29.38 -24.30
CA GLY A 511 6.96 -29.98 -23.66
C GLY A 511 5.87 -30.47 -24.64
N CYS A 512 5.95 -30.12 -25.93
CA CYS A 512 5.02 -30.58 -26.98
C CYS A 512 5.71 -31.31 -28.15
N HIS A 513 7.00 -31.06 -28.39
CA HIS A 513 7.77 -31.63 -29.51
C HIS A 513 8.82 -32.68 -29.10
N SER A 514 8.96 -32.96 -27.80
CA SER A 514 9.74 -34.09 -27.29
C SER A 514 9.05 -35.42 -27.52
#